data_AF-B6THW7-F1
#
_entry.id   AF-B6THW7-F1
#
_cell.length_a   1.000
_cell.length_b   1.000
_cell.length_c   1.000
_cell.angle_alpha   90.00
_cell.angle_beta   90.00
_cell.angle_gamma   90.00
#
_symmetry.space_group_name_H-M   'P 1'
#
loop_
_entity.id
_entity.type
_entity.pdbx_description
1 polymer ?
#
loop_
_entity_poly.entity_id
_entity_poly.type
_entity_poly.pdbx_seq_one_letter_code
_entity_poly.pdbx_strand_id
1 'polypeptide(L)'
;MSSAQDPFYIVREEIQESIDKLQSNFHRWEQTASNTGEYVHLTKELLTSCESIEWQVDELEKTISVASRDPSYYGLDEVEIVCSILILLLRT
;
A
#
# COMPACT_ATOMS: atom_id res chain seq x y z
N MET A 1 -5.26 -22.60 -16.58
CA MET A 1 -5.17 -23.00 -15.17
C MET A 1 -4.59 -21.80 -14.45
N SER A 2 -5.39 -21.16 -13.60
CA SER A 2 -5.04 -19.88 -12.95
C SER A 2 -3.79 -20.08 -12.10
N SER A 3 -2.68 -19.47 -12.52
CA SER A 3 -1.52 -19.31 -11.66
C SER A 3 -2.03 -18.57 -10.43
N ALA A 4 -1.97 -19.20 -9.26
CA ALA A 4 -2.26 -18.54 -7.99
C ALA A 4 -1.49 -17.22 -8.02
N GLN A 5 -2.22 -16.10 -8.01
CA GLN A 5 -1.58 -14.79 -7.94
C GLN A 5 -0.70 -14.81 -6.71
N ASP A 6 0.58 -14.52 -6.92
CA ASP A 6 1.57 -14.52 -5.86
C ASP A 6 1.06 -13.61 -4.71
N PRO A 7 1.09 -14.07 -3.44
CA PRO A 7 0.63 -13.27 -2.31
C PRO A 7 1.23 -11.86 -2.28
N PHE A 8 2.49 -11.68 -2.70
CA PHE A 8 3.13 -10.37 -2.80
C PHE A 8 2.50 -9.50 -3.89
N TYR A 9 2.10 -10.09 -5.02
CA TYR A 9 1.44 -9.36 -6.10
C TYR A 9 0.04 -8.89 -5.68
N ILE A 10 -0.70 -9.73 -4.95
CA ILE A 10 -2.02 -9.36 -4.41
C ILE A 10 -1.90 -8.20 -3.43
N VAL A 11 -0.99 -8.31 -2.46
CA VAL A 11 -0.78 -7.25 -1.45
C VAL A 11 -0.32 -5.94 -2.10
N ARG A 12 0.55 -6.03 -3.12
CA ARG A 12 0.96 -4.84 -3.89
C ARG A 12 -0.22 -4.20 -4.63
N GLU A 13 -1.08 -5.00 -5.26
CA GLU A 13 -2.26 -4.53 -5.98
C GLU A 13 -3.24 -3.85 -5.00
N GLU A 14 -3.48 -4.45 -3.83
CA GLU A 14 -4.34 -3.86 -2.79
C GLU A 14 -3.79 -2.54 -2.23
N ILE A 15 -2.47 -2.41 -2.04
CA ILE A 15 -1.84 -1.16 -1.60
C ILE A 15 -1.96 -0.10 -2.71
N GLN A 16 -1.74 -0.48 -3.96
CA GLN A 16 -1.86 0.44 -5.10
C GLN A 16 -3.31 0.94 -5.25
N GLU A 17 -4.30 0.06 -5.11
CA GLU A 17 -5.71 0.43 -5.15
C GLU A 17 -6.07 1.40 -4.01
N SER A 18 -5.56 1.19 -2.79
CA SER A 18 -5.73 2.13 -1.68
C SER A 18 -5.15 3.51 -1.99
N ILE A 19 -3.97 3.58 -2.60
CA ILE A 19 -3.31 4.84 -3.00
C ILE A 19 -4.10 5.53 -4.11
N ASP A 20 -4.51 4.80 -5.15
CA ASP A 20 -5.27 5.36 -6.28
C ASP A 20 -6.62 5.92 -5.81
N LYS A 21 -7.26 5.24 -4.85
CA LYS A 21 -8.47 5.72 -4.20
C LYS A 21 -8.23 6.98 -3.36
N LEU A 22 -7.15 7.02 -2.56
CA LEU A 22 -6.76 8.21 -1.80
C LEU A 22 -6.54 9.40 -2.74
N GLN A 23 -5.79 9.22 -3.83
CA GLN A 23 -5.52 10.27 -4.81
C GLN A 23 -6.80 10.78 -5.49
N SER A 24 -7.69 9.87 -5.86
CA SER A 24 -8.99 10.21 -6.45
C SER A 24 -9.86 11.02 -5.49
N ASN A 25 -9.92 10.60 -4.23
CA ASN A 25 -10.64 11.31 -3.17
C ASN A 25 -10.00 12.68 -2.88
N PHE A 26 -8.68 12.79 -2.97
CA PHE A 26 -7.95 14.03 -2.71
C PHE A 26 -8.23 15.05 -3.82
N HIS A 27 -8.19 14.62 -5.08
CA HIS A 27 -8.52 15.47 -6.21
C HIS A 27 -9.96 16.00 -6.13
N ARG A 28 -10.90 15.15 -5.72
CA ARG A 28 -12.29 15.54 -5.48
C ARG A 28 -12.42 16.52 -4.32
N TRP A 29 -11.72 16.28 -3.22
CA TRP A 29 -11.68 17.17 -2.06
C TRP A 29 -11.14 18.57 -2.42
N GLU A 30 -10.07 18.63 -3.22
CA GLU A 30 -9.45 19.88 -3.66
C GLU A 30 -10.39 20.74 -4.51
N GLN A 31 -11.25 20.09 -5.30
CA GLN A 31 -12.29 20.76 -6.11
C GLN A 31 -13.56 21.10 -5.31
N THR A 32 -13.71 20.54 -4.11
CA THR A 32 -14.90 20.74 -3.28
C THR A 32 -14.77 22.01 -2.45
N ALA A 33 -15.81 22.84 -2.46
CA ALA A 33 -15.82 24.06 -1.65
C ALA A 33 -15.79 23.73 -0.14
N SER A 34 -14.89 24.38 0.59
CA SER A 34 -14.58 24.13 2.00
C SER A 34 -15.73 24.35 2.99
N ASN A 35 -16.84 24.95 2.57
CA ASN A 35 -18.03 25.19 3.38
C ASN A 35 -19.02 24.01 3.36
N THR A 36 -18.86 23.06 2.45
CA THR A 36 -19.83 21.99 2.24
C THR A 36 -19.64 20.82 3.21
N GLY A 37 -20.74 20.13 3.54
CA GLY A 37 -20.68 18.88 4.29
C GLY A 37 -19.90 17.78 3.56
N GLU A 38 -19.84 17.85 2.23
CA GLU A 38 -19.03 16.96 1.39
C GLU A 38 -17.53 17.15 1.63
N TYR A 39 -17.05 18.40 1.76
CA TYR A 39 -15.64 18.68 2.10
C TYR A 39 -15.24 18.05 3.43
N VAL A 40 -16.09 18.18 4.45
CA VAL A 40 -15.85 17.58 5.78
C VAL A 40 -15.85 16.05 5.69
N HIS A 41 -16.74 15.46 4.90
CA HIS A 41 -16.79 14.02 4.70
C HIS A 41 -15.54 13.49 3.99
N LEU A 42 -15.16 14.10 2.87
CA LEU A 42 -13.96 13.77 2.12
C LEU A 42 -12.69 13.94 2.96
N THR A 43 -12.62 14.98 3.81
CA THR A 43 -11.48 15.16 4.72
C THR A 43 -11.32 13.97 5.67
N LYS A 44 -12.43 13.46 6.22
CA LYS A 44 -12.41 12.28 7.10
C LYS A 44 -12.03 11.02 6.32
N GLU A 45 -12.57 10.85 5.12
CA GLU A 45 -12.28 9.70 4.27
C GLU A 45 -10.81 9.65 3.84
N LEU A 46 -10.22 10.82 3.54
CA LEU A 46 -8.79 10.97 3.28
C LEU A 46 -7.94 10.56 4.48
N LEU A 47 -8.29 11.04 5.68
CA LEU A 47 -7.56 10.69 6.90
C LEU A 47 -7.60 9.18 7.15
N THR A 48 -8.78 8.57 7.09
CA THR A 48 -8.93 7.11 7.25
C THR A 48 -8.20 6.33 6.17
N SER A 49 -8.16 6.84 4.93
CA SER A 49 -7.41 6.22 3.83
C SER A 49 -5.90 6.28 4.10
N CYS A 50 -5.37 7.39 4.61
CA CYS A 50 -3.97 7.49 5.04
C CYS A 50 -3.63 6.50 6.16
N GLU A 51 -4.47 6.43 7.20
CA GLU A 51 -4.29 5.46 8.31
C GLU A 51 -4.29 4.01 7.83
N SER A 52 -5.17 3.69 6.87
CA SER A 52 -5.22 2.36 6.25
C SER A 52 -3.94 2.04 5.49
N ILE A 53 -3.42 2.98 4.69
CA ILE A 53 -2.18 2.78 3.92
C ILE A 53 -0.99 2.62 4.86
N GLU A 54 -0.90 3.43 5.91
CA GLU A 54 0.15 3.31 6.93
C GLU A 54 0.17 1.91 7.56
N TRP A 55 -1.01 1.39 7.94
CA TRP A 55 -1.12 0.04 8.48
C TRP A 55 -0.75 -1.04 7.45
N GLN A 56 -1.18 -0.90 6.18
CA GLN A 56 -0.84 -1.84 5.12
C GLN A 56 0.68 -1.90 4.89
N VAL A 57 1.37 -0.76 4.95
CA VAL A 57 2.84 -0.69 4.84
C VAL A 57 3.52 -1.33 6.05
N ASP A 58 3.06 -1.05 7.28
CA ASP A 58 3.62 -1.62 8.51
C ASP A 58 3.49 -3.16 8.55
N GLU A 59 2.35 -3.71 8.11
CA GLU A 59 2.16 -5.16 7.98
C GLU A 59 3.02 -5.78 6.87
N LEU A 60 3.23 -5.06 5.76
CA LEU A 60 4.15 -5.50 4.71
C LEU A 60 5.59 -5.57 5.24
N GLU A 61 6.04 -4.56 5.99
CA GLU A 61 7.36 -4.55 6.62
C GLU A 61 7.53 -5.71 7.62
N LYS A 62 6.52 -5.99 8.44
CA LYS A 62 6.53 -7.16 9.34
C LYS A 62 6.65 -8.47 8.57
N THR A 63 5.90 -8.61 7.48
CA THR A 63 5.92 -9.80 6.63
C THR A 63 7.30 -10.03 6.01
N ILE A 64 7.91 -8.96 5.49
CA ILE A 64 9.27 -8.99 4.94
C ILE A 64 10.29 -9.36 6.03
N SER A 65 10.16 -8.80 7.24
CA SER A 65 11.04 -9.10 8.36
C SER A 65 10.95 -10.57 8.80
N VAL A 66 9.75 -11.15 8.77
CA VAL A 66 9.54 -12.59 9.05
C VAL A 66 10.15 -13.45 7.95
N ALA A 67 9.90 -13.13 6.66
CA ALA A 67 10.45 -13.87 5.53
C ALA A 67 12.00 -13.86 5.54
N SER A 68 12.59 -12.70 5.80
CA SER A 68 14.05 -12.49 5.83
C SER A 68 14.77 -13.28 6.93
N ARG A 69 14.04 -13.72 7.97
CA ARG A 69 14.63 -14.48 9.09
C ARG A 69 14.75 -15.98 8.81
N ASP A 70 14.00 -16.51 7.85
CA ASP A 70 14.08 -17.94 7.47
C ASP A 70 13.97 -18.16 5.95
N PRO A 71 14.95 -17.66 5.18
CA PRO A 71 14.93 -17.66 3.70
C PRO A 71 14.82 -19.07 3.09
N SER A 72 15.42 -20.06 3.76
CA SER A 72 15.42 -21.47 3.35
C SER A 72 14.05 -22.16 3.43
N TYR A 73 13.09 -21.63 4.21
CA TYR A 73 11.75 -22.21 4.32
C TYR A 73 10.82 -21.79 3.18
N TYR A 74 11.10 -20.64 2.55
CA TYR A 74 10.23 -20.05 1.54
C TYR A 74 10.71 -20.25 0.10
N GLY A 75 11.93 -20.78 -0.10
CA GLY A 75 12.43 -21.15 -1.44
C GLY A 75 12.40 -19.98 -2.42
N LEU A 76 12.72 -18.78 -1.92
CA LEU A 76 12.62 -17.55 -2.69
C LEU A 76 13.93 -17.28 -3.44
N ASP A 77 13.83 -16.91 -4.71
CA ASP A 77 14.89 -16.19 -5.44
C ASP A 77 14.88 -14.75 -4.90
N GLU A 78 15.38 -14.63 -3.67
CA GLU A 78 14.97 -13.63 -2.66
C GLU A 78 15.58 -12.24 -2.88
N VAL A 79 16.53 -12.12 -3.81
CA VAL A 79 17.36 -10.93 -3.98
C VAL A 79 16.66 -9.86 -4.83
N GLU A 80 15.84 -10.23 -5.80
CA GLU A 80 15.17 -9.26 -6.69
C GLU A 80 13.93 -8.61 -6.06
N ILE A 81 13.21 -9.34 -5.19
CA ILE A 81 12.01 -8.83 -4.48
C ILE A 81 12.44 -7.86 -3.38
N VAL A 82 13.45 -8.22 -2.57
CA VAL A 82 13.97 -7.33 -1.53
C VAL A 82 14.64 -6.10 -2.15
N CYS A 83 15.35 -6.23 -3.28
CA CYS A 83 15.93 -5.07 -3.98
C CYS A 83 14.88 -4.12 -4.56
N SER A 84 13.80 -4.62 -5.14
CA SER A 84 12.75 -3.76 -5.73
C SER A 84 12.01 -2.96 -4.65
N ILE A 85 11.83 -3.54 -3.46
CA ILE A 85 11.21 -2.90 -2.30
C ILE A 85 12.17 -1.89 -1.66
N LEU A 86 13.47 -2.20 -1.57
CA LEU A 86 14.49 -1.26 -1.08
C LEU A 86 14.65 -0.03 -2.00
N ILE A 87 14.50 -0.20 -3.33
CA ILE A 87 14.56 0.90 -4.31
C ILE A 87 13.32 1.81 -4.22
N LEU A 88 12.16 1.27 -3.87
CA LEU A 88 10.95 2.06 -3.59
C LEU A 88 11.08 2.87 -2.29
N LEU A 89 11.75 2.32 -1.27
CA LEU A 89 12.00 2.99 0.01
C LEU A 89 13.15 4.01 -0.02
N LEU A 90 14.16 3.85 -0.90
CA LEU A 90 15.33 4.76 -1.01
C LEU A 90 15.14 5.93 -1.99
N ARG A 91 13.96 6.10 -2.61
CA ARG A 91 13.67 7.18 -3.57
C ARG A 91 12.91 8.37 -2.98
N THR A 92 13.07 8.61 -1.68
CA THR A 92 12.74 9.88 -1.02
C THR A 92 13.97 10.79 -0.98
#